data_AF-A0A1M3BA01-F1
#
_entry.id   AF-A0A1M3BA01-F1
#
_cell.length_a   1.000
_cell.length_b   1.000
_cell.length_c   1.000
_cell.angle_alpha   90.00
_cell.angle_beta   90.00
_cell.angle_gamma   90.00
#
_symmetry.space_group_name_H-M   'P 1'
#
loop_
_entity.id
_entity.type
_entity.pdbx_description
1 polymer ?
#
loop_
_entity_poly.entity_id
_entity_poly.type
_entity_poly.pdbx_seq_one_letter_code
_entity_poly.pdbx_strand_id
1 'polypeptide(L)'
;MNVIIYVTTFIIMISLMTYAKYESFLTVTDTKIELHRYLKNIKTNYNNERHNKWYKEITFDSNQSRTSPKQPNEAISKISWETFVNLDKRNQNLSHHEKIFALSKELIYTIYKDIPYFQELLEIRPNIVEELLFAIEQQAPMLKNKDKISDLVKIDLKEEILKDFFYFIEKGYLNNAASLSHITDDVGDEVEKEDLQEDNNKTRITLFNYISLKNGKKIRVYLASEKVLLALYQSPNIVKDIINYRNDLFKQLIKAKDDNSDLKKQLQLDFEQRFKDGSKWTDLLNFDISKTDPSLYE
;
A
#
# COMPACT_ATOMS: atom_id res chain seq x y z
N MET A 1 -2.29 -56.35 -47.95
CA MET A 1 -1.18 -55.63 -47.27
C MET A 1 -1.73 -55.10 -45.94
N ASN A 2 -1.06 -55.38 -44.81
CA ASN A 2 -1.59 -55.28 -43.45
C ASN A 2 -1.88 -53.85 -42.95
N VAL A 3 -2.94 -53.21 -43.44
CA VAL A 3 -3.39 -51.87 -42.98
C VAL A 3 -3.80 -51.89 -41.51
N ILE A 4 -4.36 -53.01 -41.03
CA ILE A 4 -4.84 -53.16 -39.65
C ILE A 4 -3.70 -53.00 -38.63
N ILE A 5 -2.50 -53.51 -38.94
CA ILE A 5 -1.34 -53.41 -38.05
C ILE A 5 -0.88 -51.95 -37.88
N TYR A 6 -0.97 -51.14 -38.93
CA TYR A 6 -0.62 -49.73 -38.89
C TYR A 6 -1.65 -48.91 -38.10
N VAL A 7 -2.93 -49.22 -38.24
CA VAL A 7 -4.00 -48.54 -37.48
C VAL A 7 -3.90 -48.87 -35.99
N THR A 8 -3.63 -50.13 -35.63
CA THR A 8 -3.49 -50.51 -34.22
C THR A 8 -2.24 -49.93 -33.57
N THR A 9 -1.09 -49.92 -34.28
CA THR A 9 0.12 -49.24 -33.77
C THR A 9 -0.07 -47.74 -33.62
N PHE A 10 -0.79 -47.09 -34.54
CA PHE A 10 -1.09 -45.66 -34.43
C PHE A 10 -1.98 -45.34 -33.22
N ILE A 11 -3.02 -46.15 -32.98
CA ILE A 11 -3.90 -46.01 -31.80
C ILE A 11 -3.13 -46.23 -30.50
N ILE A 12 -2.23 -47.22 -30.45
CA ILE A 12 -1.38 -47.48 -29.28
C ILE A 12 -0.42 -46.30 -29.05
N MET A 13 0.17 -45.74 -30.11
CA MET A 13 1.11 -44.62 -30.01
C MET A 13 0.42 -43.34 -29.52
N ILE A 14 -0.77 -43.03 -30.03
CA ILE A 14 -1.59 -41.90 -29.54
C ILE A 14 -1.99 -42.11 -28.09
N SER A 15 -2.37 -43.33 -27.71
CA SER A 15 -2.75 -43.63 -26.32
C SER A 15 -1.57 -43.43 -25.36
N LEU A 16 -0.36 -43.87 -25.74
CA LEU A 16 0.86 -43.65 -24.97
C LEU A 16 1.23 -42.16 -24.86
N MET A 17 1.14 -41.40 -25.96
CA MET A 17 1.37 -39.95 -25.94
C MET A 17 0.35 -39.20 -25.08
N THR A 18 -0.92 -39.61 -25.13
CA THR A 18 -2.00 -39.01 -24.34
C THR A 18 -1.80 -39.29 -22.86
N TYR A 19 -1.43 -40.52 -22.50
CA TYR A 19 -1.11 -40.90 -21.13
C TYR A 19 0.11 -40.14 -20.59
N ALA A 20 1.19 -40.03 -21.37
CA ALA A 20 2.38 -39.29 -20.98
C ALA A 20 2.10 -37.79 -20.77
N LYS A 21 1.29 -37.17 -21.64
CA LYS A 21 0.85 -35.78 -21.45
C LYS A 21 -0.03 -35.60 -20.22
N TYR A 22 -0.91 -36.55 -19.94
CA TYR A 22 -1.78 -36.52 -18.76
C TYR A 22 -0.98 -36.65 -17.46
N GLU A 23 0.00 -37.57 -17.42
CA GLU A 23 0.88 -37.74 -16.25
C GLU A 23 1.75 -36.51 -16.01
N SER A 24 2.33 -35.94 -17.08
CA SER A 24 3.09 -34.68 -17.02
C SER A 24 2.22 -33.51 -16.54
N PHE A 25 0.96 -33.44 -16.99
CA PHE A 25 0.02 -32.44 -16.50
C PHE A 25 -0.25 -32.60 -15.00
N LEU A 26 -0.52 -33.82 -14.53
CA LEU A 26 -0.72 -34.08 -13.10
C LEU A 26 0.49 -33.68 -12.26
N THR A 27 1.71 -34.06 -12.67
CA THR A 27 2.94 -33.71 -11.94
C THR A 27 3.18 -32.20 -11.90
N VAL A 28 2.94 -31.49 -13.01
CA VAL A 28 3.05 -30.02 -13.07
C VAL A 28 2.00 -29.35 -12.18
N THR A 29 0.80 -29.92 -12.11
CA THR A 29 -0.29 -29.36 -11.29
C THR A 29 0.00 -29.56 -9.80
N ASP A 30 0.46 -30.75 -9.41
CA ASP A 30 0.84 -31.06 -8.03
C ASP A 30 2.03 -30.22 -7.56
N THR A 31 3.06 -30.08 -8.39
CA THR A 31 4.20 -29.21 -8.08
C THR A 31 3.78 -27.74 -7.97
N LYS A 32 2.86 -27.25 -8.81
CA LYS A 32 2.31 -25.88 -8.66
C LYS A 32 1.53 -25.72 -7.35
N ILE A 33 0.73 -26.70 -6.95
CA ILE A 33 -0.04 -26.68 -5.70
C ILE A 33 0.92 -26.69 -4.49
N GLU A 34 1.95 -27.52 -4.53
CA GLU A 34 2.94 -27.63 -3.45
C GLU A 34 3.81 -26.37 -3.35
N LEU A 35 4.25 -25.82 -4.48
CA LEU A 35 4.93 -24.53 -4.55
C LEU A 35 4.05 -23.41 -3.97
N HIS A 36 2.78 -23.36 -4.35
CA HIS A 36 1.85 -22.35 -3.84
C HIS A 36 1.65 -22.47 -2.32
N ARG A 37 1.59 -23.70 -1.80
CA ARG A 37 1.50 -23.98 -0.37
C ARG A 37 2.78 -23.58 0.36
N TYR A 38 3.94 -23.85 -0.21
CA TYR A 38 5.26 -23.47 0.31
C TYR A 38 5.43 -21.95 0.35
N LEU A 39 5.12 -21.25 -0.75
CA LEU A 39 5.16 -19.78 -0.85
C LEU A 39 4.18 -19.13 0.13
N LYS A 40 2.98 -19.68 0.29
CA LYS A 40 2.01 -19.20 1.27
C LYS A 40 2.53 -19.35 2.71
N ASN A 41 3.16 -20.47 3.04
CA ASN A 41 3.74 -20.70 4.37
C ASN A 41 4.93 -19.78 4.64
N ILE A 42 5.84 -19.58 3.68
CA ILE A 42 6.94 -18.63 3.80
C ILE A 42 6.42 -17.21 3.99
N LYS A 43 5.47 -16.77 3.16
CA LYS A 43 4.89 -15.43 3.25
C LYS A 43 4.20 -15.21 4.61
N THR A 44 3.54 -16.25 5.14
CA THR A 44 2.90 -16.19 6.46
C THR A 44 3.92 -16.14 7.59
N ASN A 45 4.96 -16.98 7.54
CA ASN A 45 6.02 -17.00 8.54
C ASN A 45 6.85 -15.71 8.53
N TYR A 46 7.21 -15.20 7.35
CA TYR A 46 7.92 -13.94 7.19
C TYR A 46 7.09 -12.75 7.68
N ASN A 47 5.80 -12.70 7.35
CA ASN A 47 4.90 -11.67 7.86
C ASN A 47 4.74 -11.76 9.38
N ASN A 48 4.65 -12.97 9.94
CA ASN A 48 4.57 -13.19 11.38
C ASN A 48 5.88 -12.79 12.09
N GLU A 49 7.04 -13.08 11.52
CA GLU A 49 8.34 -12.66 12.06
C GLU A 49 8.53 -11.14 11.98
N ARG A 50 8.14 -10.50 10.87
CA ARG A 50 8.14 -9.05 10.73
C ARG A 50 7.17 -8.39 11.71
N HIS A 51 5.97 -8.96 11.88
CA HIS A 51 4.98 -8.50 12.84
C HIS A 51 5.47 -8.68 14.29
N ASN A 52 6.13 -9.79 14.61
CA ASN A 52 6.70 -10.05 15.93
C ASN A 52 7.92 -9.16 16.23
N LYS A 53 8.77 -8.84 15.24
CA LYS A 53 9.84 -7.84 15.38
C LYS A 53 9.25 -6.44 15.60
N TRP A 54 8.24 -6.07 14.82
CA TRP A 54 7.50 -4.82 14.98
C TRP A 54 6.85 -4.71 16.37
N TYR A 55 6.18 -5.76 16.84
CA TYR A 55 5.61 -5.80 18.19
C TYR A 55 6.67 -5.69 19.28
N LYS A 56 7.79 -6.41 19.16
CA LYS A 56 8.90 -6.36 20.14
C LYS A 56 9.53 -4.97 20.22
N GLU A 57 9.71 -4.30 19.09
CA GLU A 57 10.29 -2.94 19.01
C GLU A 57 9.34 -1.86 19.54
N ILE A 58 8.01 -2.01 19.37
CA ILE A 58 7.02 -1.07 19.91
C ILE A 58 6.74 -1.32 21.41
N THR A 59 6.94 -2.54 21.89
CA THR A 59 6.76 -2.87 23.32
C THR A 59 7.90 -2.41 24.23
N PHE A 60 9.03 -1.94 23.70
CA PHE A 60 10.15 -1.45 24.52
C PHE A 60 9.80 -0.23 25.39
N ASP A 61 8.74 0.52 25.04
CA ASP A 61 8.18 1.63 25.84
C ASP A 61 6.95 1.24 26.69
N SER A 62 6.46 0.00 26.60
CA SER A 62 5.17 -0.38 27.23
C SER A 62 5.23 -0.69 28.73
N ASN A 63 6.42 -0.57 29.36
CA ASN A 63 6.61 -0.77 30.79
C ASN A 63 6.62 0.51 31.63
N GLN A 64 6.39 1.69 31.04
CA GLN A 64 6.11 2.90 31.81
C GLN A 64 4.60 3.18 31.88
N SER A 65 4.04 2.86 33.05
CA SER A 65 2.77 3.33 33.62
C SER A 65 1.46 3.06 32.84
N ARG A 66 0.85 1.90 33.12
CA ARG A 66 -0.57 1.62 32.86
C ARG A 66 -1.47 2.27 33.91
N THR A 67 -1.59 3.60 33.92
CA THR A 67 -2.57 4.31 34.77
C THR A 67 -3.10 5.58 34.12
N SER A 68 -3.44 5.55 32.83
CA SER A 68 -4.29 6.57 32.23
C SER A 68 -5.14 5.97 31.11
N PRO A 69 -6.44 6.33 31.00
CA PRO A 69 -7.27 5.88 29.89
C PRO A 69 -6.62 6.33 28.58
N LYS A 70 -6.40 5.38 27.68
CA LYS A 70 -5.73 5.56 26.40
C LYS A 70 -6.59 6.50 25.55
N GLN A 71 -6.27 7.80 25.55
CA GLN A 71 -6.90 8.73 24.63
C GLN A 71 -6.67 8.22 23.20
N PRO A 72 -7.69 8.28 22.32
CA PRO A 72 -7.52 7.87 20.93
C PRO A 72 -6.37 8.67 20.31
N ASN A 73 -5.42 7.99 19.67
CA ASN A 73 -4.31 8.66 18.97
C ASN A 73 -4.91 9.58 17.90
N GLU A 74 -4.85 10.90 18.12
CA GLU A 74 -5.44 11.88 17.20
C GLU A 74 -4.71 11.93 15.85
N ALA A 75 -3.46 11.48 15.81
CA ALA A 75 -2.60 11.51 14.63
C ALA A 75 -2.04 10.13 14.24
N ILE A 76 -2.01 9.86 12.94
CA ILE A 76 -1.47 8.63 12.33
C ILE A 76 -0.51 8.98 11.18
N SER A 77 0.36 8.06 10.76
CA SER A 77 1.31 8.31 9.65
C SER A 77 0.70 8.24 8.24
N LYS A 78 -0.58 7.89 8.14
CA LYS A 78 -1.30 7.60 6.90
C LYS A 78 -2.52 8.50 6.76
N ILE A 79 -3.09 8.60 5.56
CA ILE A 79 -4.37 9.30 5.39
C ILE A 79 -5.49 8.43 5.96
N SER A 80 -6.31 8.98 6.87
CA SER A 80 -7.47 8.25 7.39
C SER A 80 -8.61 8.27 6.38
N TRP A 81 -9.02 7.09 5.92
CA TRP A 81 -10.21 6.85 5.09
C TRP A 81 -11.43 6.48 5.95
N GLU A 82 -11.41 6.79 7.24
CA GLU A 82 -12.53 6.48 8.13
C GLU A 82 -13.85 7.13 7.66
N THR A 83 -13.82 8.37 7.17
CA THR A 83 -15.00 9.07 6.64
C THR A 83 -15.49 8.50 5.31
N PHE A 84 -14.66 7.76 4.56
CA PHE A 84 -15.11 7.03 3.36
C PHE A 84 -15.98 5.83 3.75
N VAL A 85 -15.60 5.09 4.79
CA VAL A 85 -16.28 3.85 5.23
C VAL A 85 -17.39 4.07 6.28
N ASN A 86 -17.41 5.22 6.95
CA ASN A 86 -18.33 5.52 8.04
C ASN A 86 -19.15 6.79 7.75
N LEU A 87 -20.40 6.57 7.34
CA LEU A 87 -21.39 7.62 7.02
C LEU A 87 -21.67 8.55 8.21
N ASP A 88 -21.80 8.01 9.43
CA ASP A 88 -22.09 8.82 10.62
C ASP A 88 -20.93 9.79 10.90
N LYS A 89 -19.69 9.31 10.81
CA LYS A 89 -18.50 10.14 11.00
C LYS A 89 -18.32 11.17 9.89
N ARG A 90 -18.67 10.82 8.65
CA ARG A 90 -18.69 11.77 7.53
C ARG A 90 -19.67 12.90 7.82
N ASN A 91 -20.90 12.57 8.21
CA ASN A 91 -21.96 13.54 8.48
C ASN A 91 -21.65 14.44 9.68
N GLN A 92 -20.88 13.95 10.66
CA GLN A 92 -20.43 14.75 11.81
C GLN A 92 -19.41 15.83 11.43
N ASN A 93 -18.61 15.64 10.37
CA ASN A 93 -17.59 16.61 9.96
C ASN A 93 -17.33 16.57 8.45
N LEU A 94 -18.28 17.15 7.70
CA LEU A 94 -18.23 17.18 6.24
C LEU A 94 -17.00 17.92 5.71
N SER A 95 -16.65 19.06 6.32
CA SER A 95 -15.48 19.85 5.90
C SER A 95 -14.17 19.06 6.04
N HIS A 96 -14.02 18.28 7.10
CA HIS A 96 -12.87 17.38 7.23
C HIS A 96 -12.89 16.29 6.15
N HIS A 97 -14.05 15.71 5.87
CA HIS A 97 -14.19 14.72 4.80
C HIS A 97 -13.79 15.28 3.43
N GLU A 98 -14.23 16.48 3.07
CA GLU A 98 -13.87 17.14 1.80
C GLU A 98 -12.35 17.31 1.66
N LYS A 99 -11.67 17.69 2.74
CA LYS A 99 -10.20 17.79 2.75
C LYS A 99 -9.53 16.44 2.60
N ILE A 100 -10.03 15.41 3.28
CA ILE A 100 -9.51 14.04 3.14
C ILE A 100 -9.76 13.49 1.73
N PHE A 101 -10.91 13.79 1.11
CA PHE A 101 -11.22 13.44 -0.26
C PHE A 101 -10.22 14.09 -1.22
N ALA A 102 -10.05 15.40 -1.11
CA ALA A 102 -9.13 16.15 -1.96
C ALA A 102 -7.67 15.71 -1.75
N LEU A 103 -7.23 15.45 -0.51
CA LEU A 103 -5.89 14.93 -0.24
C LEU A 103 -5.72 13.50 -0.80
N SER A 104 -6.76 12.66 -0.75
CA SER A 104 -6.71 11.31 -1.33
C SER A 104 -6.57 11.36 -2.85
N LYS A 105 -7.22 12.34 -3.51
CA LYS A 105 -7.00 12.63 -4.93
C LYS A 105 -5.53 12.97 -5.20
N GLU A 106 -4.98 13.95 -4.47
CA GLU A 106 -3.56 14.35 -4.61
C GLU A 106 -2.60 13.17 -4.39
N LEU A 107 -2.90 12.30 -3.43
CA LEU A 107 -2.12 11.09 -3.17
C LEU A 107 -2.15 10.12 -4.35
N ILE A 108 -3.32 9.85 -4.95
CA ILE A 108 -3.44 8.97 -6.12
C ILE A 108 -2.62 9.54 -7.28
N TYR A 109 -2.77 10.83 -7.60
CA TYR A 109 -1.93 11.47 -8.61
C TYR A 109 -0.44 11.37 -8.27
N THR A 110 -0.05 11.61 -7.02
CA THR A 110 1.35 11.53 -6.58
C THR A 110 1.95 10.13 -6.75
N ILE A 111 1.16 9.08 -6.54
CA ILE A 111 1.61 7.69 -6.65
C ILE A 111 1.71 7.24 -8.11
N TYR A 112 0.74 7.62 -8.96
CA TYR A 112 0.54 7.01 -10.27
C TYR A 112 0.78 7.92 -11.47
N LYS A 113 0.99 9.24 -11.30
CA LYS A 113 1.15 10.22 -12.40
C LYS A 113 2.15 9.83 -13.49
N ASP A 114 3.20 9.09 -13.13
CA ASP A 114 4.30 8.72 -14.02
C ASP A 114 4.09 7.32 -14.65
N ILE A 115 2.96 6.65 -14.36
CA ILE A 115 2.63 5.33 -14.90
C ILE A 115 1.89 5.49 -16.24
N PRO A 116 2.36 4.86 -17.35
CA PRO A 116 1.72 5.00 -18.67
C PRO A 116 0.23 4.64 -18.68
N TYR A 117 -0.15 3.50 -18.09
CA TYR A 117 -1.56 3.10 -17.96
C TYR A 117 -2.43 4.17 -17.29
N PHE A 118 -1.91 4.88 -16.28
CA PHE A 118 -2.66 5.94 -15.61
C PHE A 118 -2.76 7.20 -16.49
N GLN A 119 -1.73 7.50 -17.28
CA GLN A 119 -1.78 8.61 -18.25
C GLN A 119 -2.80 8.34 -19.36
N GLU A 120 -2.83 7.13 -19.91
CA GLU A 120 -3.83 6.69 -20.90
C GLU A 120 -5.26 6.79 -20.34
N LEU A 121 -5.47 6.35 -19.09
CA LEU A 121 -6.76 6.50 -18.42
C LEU A 121 -7.19 7.96 -18.26
N LEU A 122 -6.26 8.86 -17.96
CA LEU A 122 -6.55 10.30 -17.82
C LEU A 122 -6.88 10.96 -19.16
N GLU A 123 -6.30 10.51 -20.27
CA GLU A 123 -6.64 11.00 -21.62
C GLU A 123 -8.06 10.59 -22.01
N ILE A 124 -8.46 9.36 -21.70
CA ILE A 124 -9.80 8.84 -21.98
C ILE A 124 -10.83 9.47 -21.04
N ARG A 125 -10.49 9.60 -19.75
CA ARG A 125 -11.41 10.04 -18.69
C ARG A 125 -10.68 10.95 -17.69
N PRO A 126 -10.62 12.26 -17.95
CA PRO A 126 -9.84 13.21 -17.14
C PRO A 126 -10.19 13.26 -15.65
N ASN A 127 -11.42 12.89 -15.28
CA ASN A 127 -11.93 12.91 -13.91
C ASN A 127 -11.97 11.50 -13.25
N ILE A 128 -11.27 10.51 -13.82
CA ILE A 128 -11.34 9.10 -13.37
C ILE A 128 -11.00 8.92 -11.88
N VAL A 129 -10.10 9.74 -11.34
CA VAL A 129 -9.70 9.67 -9.92
C VAL A 129 -10.84 10.11 -9.01
N GLU A 130 -11.50 11.22 -9.33
CA GLU A 130 -12.63 11.75 -8.59
C GLU A 130 -13.83 10.83 -8.65
N GLU A 131 -14.12 10.29 -9.83
CA GLU A 131 -15.20 9.33 -10.02
C GLU A 131 -14.95 8.04 -9.25
N LEU A 132 -13.70 7.54 -9.26
CA LEU A 132 -13.33 6.39 -8.44
C LEU A 132 -13.52 6.68 -6.95
N LEU A 133 -13.02 7.81 -6.46
CA LEU A 133 -13.16 8.18 -5.05
C LEU A 133 -14.63 8.36 -4.66
N PHE A 134 -15.45 8.95 -5.51
CA PHE A 134 -16.89 9.07 -5.30
C PHE A 134 -17.57 7.70 -5.27
N ALA A 135 -17.23 6.81 -6.21
CA ALA A 135 -17.79 5.46 -6.23
C ALA A 135 -17.41 4.66 -4.97
N ILE A 136 -16.15 4.77 -4.52
CA ILE A 136 -15.69 4.22 -3.23
C ILE A 136 -16.49 4.83 -2.08
N GLU A 137 -16.68 6.14 -2.07
CA GLU A 137 -17.42 6.86 -1.04
C GLU A 137 -18.88 6.37 -0.90
N GLN A 138 -19.54 6.01 -2.02
CA GLN A 138 -20.90 5.48 -2.04
C GLN A 138 -20.98 4.02 -1.61
N GLN A 139 -20.01 3.19 -2.01
CA GLN A 139 -20.05 1.74 -1.82
C GLN A 139 -19.37 1.27 -0.53
N ALA A 140 -18.31 1.94 -0.08
CA ALA A 140 -17.55 1.54 1.11
C ALA A 140 -18.40 1.50 2.40
N PRO A 141 -19.39 2.39 2.62
CA PRO A 141 -20.28 2.28 3.78
C PRO A 141 -21.17 1.03 3.78
N MET A 142 -21.43 0.43 2.61
CA MET A 142 -22.25 -0.77 2.45
C MET A 142 -21.50 -2.07 2.79
N LEU A 143 -20.19 -2.01 3.01
CA LEU A 143 -19.38 -3.17 3.36
C LEU A 143 -19.79 -3.74 4.73
N LYS A 144 -20.00 -5.06 4.79
CA LYS A 144 -20.30 -5.77 6.04
C LYS A 144 -19.15 -5.72 7.05
N ASN A 145 -17.91 -5.70 6.57
CA ASN A 145 -16.71 -5.57 7.40
C ASN A 145 -15.86 -4.41 6.89
N LYS A 146 -15.41 -3.54 7.79
CA LYS A 146 -14.63 -2.33 7.49
C LYS A 146 -13.49 -2.10 8.49
N ASP A 147 -13.03 -3.16 9.13
CA ASP A 147 -11.96 -3.08 10.14
C ASP A 147 -10.56 -3.02 9.53
N LYS A 148 -10.38 -3.61 8.34
CA LYS A 148 -9.09 -3.72 7.66
C LYS A 148 -9.12 -3.06 6.29
N ILE A 149 -8.00 -2.44 5.91
CA ILE A 149 -7.83 -1.85 4.55
C ILE A 149 -8.09 -2.90 3.46
N SER A 150 -7.72 -4.17 3.70
CA SER A 150 -7.98 -5.28 2.78
C SER A 150 -9.47 -5.56 2.52
N ASP A 151 -10.37 -5.08 3.40
CA ASP A 151 -11.80 -5.24 3.16
C ASP A 151 -12.32 -4.30 2.07
N LEU A 152 -11.59 -3.22 1.75
CA LEU A 152 -11.95 -2.30 0.65
C LEU A 152 -11.93 -2.99 -0.72
N VAL A 153 -11.20 -4.10 -0.89
CA VAL A 153 -11.18 -4.90 -2.14
C VAL A 153 -12.57 -5.43 -2.50
N LYS A 154 -13.47 -5.54 -1.52
CA LYS A 154 -14.83 -6.05 -1.70
C LYS A 154 -15.81 -4.98 -2.18
N ILE A 155 -15.34 -3.76 -2.42
CA ILE A 155 -16.17 -2.69 -3.00
C ILE A 155 -16.60 -3.12 -4.39
N ASP A 156 -17.92 -3.14 -4.61
CA ASP A 156 -18.51 -3.49 -5.89
C ASP A 156 -18.72 -2.24 -6.73
N LEU A 157 -17.81 -2.00 -7.68
CA LEU A 157 -17.88 -0.89 -8.62
C LEU A 157 -18.65 -1.34 -9.87
N LYS A 158 -19.72 -0.61 -10.20
CA LYS A 158 -20.63 -0.95 -11.32
C LYS A 158 -20.01 -0.72 -12.68
N GLU A 159 -19.14 0.29 -12.81
CA GLU A 159 -18.51 0.65 -14.07
C GLU A 159 -17.20 -0.11 -14.24
N GLU A 160 -17.04 -0.76 -15.39
CA GLU A 160 -15.88 -1.60 -15.71
C GLU A 160 -14.55 -0.83 -15.64
N ILE A 161 -14.48 0.36 -16.24
CA ILE A 161 -13.28 1.20 -16.20
C ILE A 161 -12.86 1.61 -14.78
N LEU A 162 -13.83 1.86 -13.88
CA LEU A 162 -13.55 2.18 -12.48
C LEU A 162 -13.10 0.93 -11.71
N LYS A 163 -13.68 -0.23 -12.03
CA LYS A 163 -13.29 -1.52 -11.46
C LYS A 163 -11.86 -1.89 -11.84
N ASP A 164 -11.49 -1.72 -13.11
CA ASP A 164 -10.15 -1.99 -13.61
C ASP A 164 -9.13 -1.04 -12.99
N PHE A 165 -9.46 0.26 -12.93
CA PHE A 165 -8.60 1.23 -12.27
C PHE A 165 -8.45 0.95 -10.76
N PHE A 166 -9.54 0.58 -10.08
CA PHE A 166 -9.48 0.20 -8.66
C PHE A 166 -8.64 -1.05 -8.42
N TYR A 167 -8.77 -2.05 -9.29
CA TYR A 167 -7.95 -3.26 -9.26
C TYR A 167 -6.47 -2.93 -9.47
N PHE A 168 -6.15 -2.06 -10.43
CA PHE A 168 -4.79 -1.58 -10.66
C PHE A 168 -4.22 -0.90 -9.40
N ILE A 169 -4.99 -0.01 -8.76
CA ILE A 169 -4.57 0.68 -7.53
C ILE A 169 -4.37 -0.29 -6.36
N GLU A 170 -5.24 -1.29 -6.23
CA GLU A 170 -5.12 -2.34 -5.21
C GLU A 170 -3.85 -3.16 -5.41
N LYS A 171 -3.62 -3.65 -6.63
CA LYS A 171 -2.45 -4.48 -6.93
C LYS A 171 -1.16 -3.70 -6.87
N GLY A 172 -1.19 -2.42 -7.23
CA GLY A 172 -0.03 -1.55 -7.26
C GLY A 172 0.98 -1.95 -8.34
N TYR A 173 2.11 -1.23 -8.37
CA TYR A 173 3.23 -1.50 -9.27
C TYR A 173 4.52 -1.80 -8.50
N LEU A 174 5.51 -2.38 -9.17
CA LEU A 174 6.83 -2.63 -8.59
C LEU A 174 7.72 -1.39 -8.81
N ASN A 175 8.49 -1.02 -7.78
CA ASN A 175 9.38 0.13 -7.82
C ASN A 175 10.69 -0.18 -8.57
N ASN A 176 10.62 -0.34 -9.89
CA ASN A 176 11.74 -0.61 -10.77
C ASN A 176 11.50 0.01 -12.15
N ALA A 177 12.54 0.61 -12.73
CA ALA A 177 12.48 1.31 -14.01
C ALA A 177 11.96 0.43 -15.17
N ALA A 178 12.11 -0.89 -15.08
CA ALA A 178 11.63 -1.87 -16.06
C ALA A 178 10.14 -2.23 -15.93
N SER A 179 9.48 -1.93 -14.80
CA SER A 179 8.04 -2.19 -14.63
C SER A 179 7.16 -1.05 -15.15
N LEU A 180 7.76 0.04 -15.65
CA LEU A 180 7.09 1.13 -16.35
C LEU A 180 6.81 0.81 -17.84
N SER A 181 7.35 -0.29 -18.39
CA SER A 181 7.21 -0.64 -19.81
C SER A 181 6.36 -1.89 -20.11
N HIS A 182 5.80 -2.57 -19.09
CA HIS A 182 5.05 -3.82 -19.26
C HIS A 182 3.71 -3.81 -18.51
N ILE A 183 2.86 -2.84 -18.82
CA ILE A 183 1.41 -2.95 -18.52
C ILE A 183 0.59 -3.01 -19.83
N THR A 184 1.23 -2.76 -20.97
CA THR A 184 0.69 -3.08 -22.28
C THR A 184 1.37 -4.36 -22.77
N ASP A 185 0.56 -5.29 -23.29
CA ASP A 185 0.94 -6.57 -23.89
C ASP A 185 1.23 -7.72 -22.92
N ASP A 186 0.17 -8.45 -22.52
CA ASP A 186 0.19 -9.91 -22.72
C ASP A 186 -1.22 -10.54 -22.67
N VAL A 187 -1.89 -10.54 -23.84
CA VAL A 187 -2.80 -11.62 -24.21
C VAL A 187 -2.07 -12.42 -25.28
N GLY A 188 -1.20 -13.35 -24.87
CA GLY A 188 -0.79 -14.46 -25.72
C GLY A 188 0.71 -14.71 -25.77
N ASP A 189 1.05 -15.85 -25.17
CA ASP A 189 2.16 -16.75 -25.50
C ASP A 189 3.62 -16.30 -25.27
N GLU A 190 4.27 -17.14 -24.45
CA GLU A 190 5.71 -17.40 -24.40
C GLU A 190 6.63 -16.25 -24.00
N VAL A 191 6.82 -16.08 -22.68
CA VAL A 191 8.05 -15.50 -22.15
C VAL A 191 8.94 -16.62 -21.61
N GLU A 192 10.04 -16.83 -22.33
CA GLU A 192 11.16 -17.69 -21.97
C GLU A 192 11.66 -17.38 -20.56
N LYS A 193 12.04 -18.47 -19.88
CA LYS A 193 12.68 -18.47 -18.58
C LYS A 193 14.10 -17.91 -18.70
N GLU A 194 14.28 -16.62 -18.44
CA GLU A 194 15.59 -16.08 -18.08
C GLU A 194 15.59 -15.60 -16.63
N ASP A 195 16.35 -16.34 -15.83
CA ASP A 195 17.04 -15.95 -14.59
C ASP A 195 16.23 -15.22 -13.51
N LEU A 196 15.45 -16.02 -12.76
CA LEU A 196 15.06 -15.71 -11.39
C LEU A 196 16.26 -15.82 -10.43
N GLN A 197 17.24 -14.95 -10.58
CA GLN A 197 17.94 -14.42 -9.41
C GLN A 197 17.06 -13.29 -8.88
N GLU A 198 16.12 -13.64 -8.00
CA GLU A 198 15.23 -12.70 -7.33
C GLU A 198 16.04 -11.72 -6.47
N ASP A 199 16.29 -10.55 -7.05
CA ASP A 199 16.73 -9.35 -6.35
C ASP A 199 15.87 -9.11 -5.11
N ASN A 200 16.50 -9.25 -3.95
CA ASN A 200 15.93 -9.32 -2.60
C ASN A 200 15.37 -7.98 -2.06
N ASN A 201 14.79 -7.10 -2.89
CA ASN A 201 14.32 -5.79 -2.40
C ASN A 201 13.19 -5.10 -3.19
N LYS A 202 12.26 -5.85 -3.80
CA LYS A 202 11.16 -5.27 -4.60
C LYS A 202 9.94 -4.90 -3.73
N THR A 203 9.91 -3.67 -3.20
CA THR A 203 8.74 -3.14 -2.48
C THR A 203 7.65 -2.72 -3.47
N ARG A 204 6.51 -3.40 -3.42
CA ARG A 204 5.32 -3.08 -4.22
C ARG A 204 4.62 -1.82 -3.68
N ILE A 205 4.38 -0.85 -4.56
CA ILE A 205 3.73 0.43 -4.25
C ILE A 205 2.24 0.33 -4.59
N THR A 206 1.38 0.46 -3.58
CA THR A 206 -0.08 0.52 -3.71
C THR A 206 -0.63 1.65 -2.83
N LEU A 207 -1.77 2.22 -3.20
CA LEU A 207 -2.51 3.19 -2.38
C LEU A 207 -2.75 2.66 -0.96
N PHE A 208 -2.95 1.36 -0.80
CA PHE A 208 -3.25 0.71 0.48
C PHE A 208 -2.08 0.82 1.48
N ASN A 209 -0.86 1.05 1.00
CA ASN A 209 0.30 1.32 1.85
C ASN A 209 0.19 2.67 2.56
N TYR A 210 -0.58 3.62 2.02
CA TYR A 210 -0.57 5.04 2.44
C TYR A 210 -1.88 5.50 3.11
N ILE A 211 -2.89 4.64 3.15
CA ILE A 211 -4.19 4.90 3.79
C ILE A 211 -4.40 4.06 5.05
N SER A 212 -5.34 4.46 5.90
CA SER A 212 -5.78 3.71 7.08
C SER A 212 -7.28 3.83 7.28
N LEU A 213 -7.93 2.78 7.79
CA LEU A 213 -9.34 2.85 8.21
C LEU A 213 -9.52 3.26 9.68
N LYS A 214 -8.41 3.45 10.41
CA LYS A 214 -8.46 3.87 11.81
C LYS A 214 -8.84 5.34 11.91
N ASN A 215 -9.54 5.68 12.99
CA ASN A 215 -9.76 7.07 13.37
C ASN A 215 -8.42 7.80 13.54
N GLY A 216 -8.21 8.82 12.72
CA GLY A 216 -7.04 9.68 12.74
C GLY A 216 -7.42 11.00 12.11
N LYS A 217 -7.62 12.03 12.95
CA LYS A 217 -8.02 13.36 12.48
C LYS A 217 -6.86 14.10 11.82
N LYS A 218 -5.63 13.72 12.15
CA LYS A 218 -4.42 14.38 11.66
C LYS A 218 -3.38 13.37 11.17
N ILE A 219 -2.48 13.86 10.32
CA ILE A 219 -1.36 13.13 9.77
C ILE A 219 -0.11 13.54 10.53
N ARG A 220 0.55 12.57 11.17
CA ARG A 220 1.82 12.78 11.86
C ARG A 220 2.93 12.92 10.82
N VAL A 221 3.35 14.16 10.56
CA VAL A 221 4.38 14.51 9.57
C VAL A 221 5.70 13.79 9.87
N TYR A 222 6.04 13.65 11.16
CA TYR A 222 7.26 12.97 11.61
C TYR A 222 7.37 11.51 11.12
N LEU A 223 6.26 10.80 10.93
CA LEU A 223 6.24 9.38 10.52
C LEU A 223 5.55 9.14 9.17
N ALA A 224 5.13 10.20 8.47
CA ALA A 224 4.48 10.05 7.17
C ALA A 224 5.52 9.67 6.10
N SER A 225 5.21 8.68 5.26
CA SER A 225 6.08 8.27 4.14
C SER A 225 6.27 9.40 3.12
N GLU A 226 7.36 9.38 2.35
CA GLU A 226 7.61 10.30 1.23
C GLU A 226 6.38 10.57 0.35
N LYS A 227 5.65 9.53 -0.10
CA LYS A 227 4.48 9.70 -0.98
C LYS A 227 3.34 10.49 -0.31
N VAL A 228 3.12 10.27 0.98
CA VAL A 228 2.13 11.04 1.77
C VAL A 228 2.60 12.48 1.95
N LEU A 229 3.89 12.69 2.23
CA LEU A 229 4.47 14.03 2.33
C LEU A 229 4.41 14.78 1.00
N LEU A 230 4.66 14.12 -0.14
CA LEU A 230 4.53 14.72 -1.47
C LEU A 230 3.08 15.12 -1.77
N ALA A 231 2.10 14.30 -1.39
CA ALA A 231 0.69 14.68 -1.51
C ALA A 231 0.31 15.90 -0.65
N LEU A 232 0.93 16.03 0.53
CA LEU A 232 0.68 17.14 1.46
C LEU A 232 1.38 18.45 1.04
N TYR A 233 2.63 18.38 0.61
CA TYR A 233 3.47 19.56 0.40
C TYR A 233 3.62 19.93 -1.08
N GLN A 234 3.33 19.01 -2.00
CA GLN A 234 3.45 19.20 -3.46
C GLN A 234 4.83 19.71 -3.92
N SER A 235 5.85 19.60 -3.08
CA SER A 235 7.19 20.12 -3.32
C SER A 235 8.23 19.09 -2.90
N PRO A 236 8.92 18.45 -3.86
CA PRO A 236 9.97 17.47 -3.55
C PRO A 236 11.09 18.03 -2.68
N ASN A 237 11.41 19.32 -2.83
CA ASN A 237 12.43 19.99 -2.03
C ASN A 237 12.02 20.07 -0.55
N ILE A 238 10.78 20.50 -0.26
CA ILE A 238 10.28 20.56 1.12
C ILE A 238 10.21 19.15 1.71
N VAL A 239 9.76 18.15 0.95
CA VAL A 239 9.69 16.76 1.42
C VAL A 239 11.07 16.21 1.76
N LYS A 240 12.07 16.44 0.90
CA LYS A 240 13.46 16.05 1.17
C LYS A 240 13.98 16.70 2.45
N ASP A 241 13.68 17.98 2.66
CA ASP A 241 14.06 18.70 3.87
C ASP A 241 13.37 18.13 5.12
N ILE A 242 12.09 17.76 5.04
CA ILE A 242 11.36 17.09 6.12
C ILE A 242 12.03 15.74 6.45
N ILE A 243 12.33 14.91 5.45
CA ILE A 243 12.94 13.59 5.62
C ILE A 243 14.33 13.70 6.25
N ASN A 244 15.15 14.65 5.80
CA ASN A 244 16.46 14.89 6.39
C ASN A 244 16.33 15.36 7.84
N TYR A 245 15.47 16.34 8.07
CA TYR A 245 15.33 16.96 9.39
C TYR A 245 14.77 15.97 10.42
N ARG A 246 13.76 15.16 10.10
CA ARG A 246 13.23 14.14 11.03
C ARG A 246 14.27 13.06 11.38
N ASN A 247 15.15 12.69 10.45
CA ASN A 247 16.25 11.76 10.72
C ASN A 247 17.26 12.37 11.70
N ASP A 248 17.51 13.67 11.62
CA ASP A 248 18.36 14.38 12.57
C ASP A 248 17.68 14.59 13.93
N LEU A 249 16.37 14.84 13.95
CA LEU A 249 15.58 14.83 15.19
C LEU A 249 15.65 13.48 15.90
N PHE A 250 15.49 12.38 15.15
CA PHE A 250 15.58 11.02 15.68
C PHE A 250 16.94 10.75 16.36
N LYS A 251 18.05 11.12 15.70
CA LYS A 251 19.40 11.01 16.28
C LYS A 251 19.55 11.82 17.57
N GLN A 252 18.94 13.01 17.65
CA GLN A 252 18.96 13.84 18.85
C GLN A 252 18.12 13.23 19.98
N LEU A 253 16.94 12.69 19.66
CA LEU A 253 16.03 12.08 20.63
C LEU A 253 16.56 10.78 21.23
N ILE A 254 17.26 9.95 20.46
CA ILE A 254 17.90 8.72 21.00
C ILE A 254 19.07 9.06 21.92
N LYS A 255 19.84 10.10 21.60
CA LYS A 255 20.99 10.52 22.42
C LYS A 255 20.57 11.22 23.71
N ALA A 256 19.34 11.75 23.76
CA ALA A 256 18.80 12.38 24.96
C ALA A 256 18.47 11.33 26.03
N LYS A 257 18.88 11.59 27.28
CA LYS A 257 18.41 10.82 28.45
C LYS A 257 16.88 10.92 28.55
N ASP A 258 16.25 9.83 28.99
CA ASP A 258 14.80 9.57 28.87
C ASP A 258 13.85 10.69 29.39
N ASP A 259 14.31 11.56 30.28
CA ASP A 259 13.48 12.57 30.94
C ASP A 259 13.57 14.01 30.38
N ASN A 260 14.26 14.26 29.25
CA ASN A 260 14.38 15.64 28.74
C ASN A 260 13.14 16.12 27.96
N SER A 261 12.01 16.24 28.68
CA SER A 261 10.72 16.67 28.13
C SER A 261 10.75 18.07 27.50
N ASP A 262 11.64 18.95 27.98
CA ASP A 262 11.80 20.30 27.46
C ASP A 262 12.50 20.31 26.09
N LEU A 263 13.55 19.50 25.92
CA LEU A 263 14.19 19.31 24.62
C LEU A 263 13.20 18.78 23.57
N LYS A 264 12.38 17.79 23.95
CA LYS A 264 11.37 17.25 23.03
C LYS A 264 10.36 18.31 22.59
N LYS A 265 9.86 19.13 23.51
CA LYS A 265 8.94 20.23 23.19
C LYS A 265 9.59 21.28 22.29
N GLN A 266 10.84 21.65 22.57
CA GLN A 266 11.58 22.61 21.76
C GLN A 266 11.79 22.10 20.32
N LEU A 267 12.23 20.86 20.17
CA LEU A 267 12.41 20.23 18.85
C LEU A 267 11.08 20.10 18.09
N GLN A 268 10.00 19.78 18.79
CA GLN A 268 8.67 19.71 18.17
C GLN A 268 8.19 21.09 17.68
N LEU A 269 8.42 22.14 18.47
CA LEU A 269 8.08 23.52 18.08
C LEU A 269 8.91 23.98 16.87
N ASP A 270 10.21 23.73 16.86
CA ASP A 270 11.08 24.04 15.72
C ASP A 270 10.63 23.27 14.46
N PHE A 271 10.28 22.00 14.62
CA PHE A 271 9.76 21.18 13.52
C PHE A 271 8.45 21.73 12.94
N GLU A 272 7.51 22.12 13.80
CA GLU A 272 6.26 22.74 13.37
C GLU A 272 6.49 24.08 12.69
N GLN A 273 7.28 24.98 13.31
CA GLN A 273 7.55 26.31 12.76
C GLN A 273 8.20 26.25 11.37
N ARG A 274 9.07 25.26 11.16
CA ARG A 274 9.80 25.12 9.90
C ARG A 274 8.92 24.65 8.74
N PHE A 275 7.94 23.78 9.01
CA PHE A 275 7.25 23.06 7.94
C PHE A 275 5.74 23.31 7.87
N LYS A 276 5.09 23.83 8.92
CA LYS A 276 3.62 24.02 8.94
C LYS A 276 3.10 24.80 7.74
N ASP A 277 3.72 25.94 7.43
CA ASP A 277 3.25 26.84 6.38
C ASP A 277 3.65 26.39 4.97
N GLY A 278 4.43 25.31 4.84
CA GLY A 278 4.81 24.71 3.56
C GLY A 278 3.69 23.90 2.89
N SER A 279 2.57 23.68 3.57
CA SER A 279 1.44 22.88 3.07
C SER A 279 0.13 23.65 3.14
N LYS A 280 -0.74 23.47 2.14
CA LYS A 280 -2.13 23.97 2.17
C LYS A 280 -3.03 23.24 3.17
N TRP A 281 -2.58 22.09 3.69
CA TRP A 281 -3.35 21.20 4.57
C TRP A 281 -3.06 21.39 6.05
N THR A 282 -2.75 22.62 6.49
CA THR A 282 -2.23 22.93 7.82
C THR A 282 -3.05 22.35 8.97
N ASP A 283 -4.37 22.25 8.82
CA ASP A 283 -5.28 21.70 9.83
C ASP A 283 -5.27 20.17 9.93
N LEU A 284 -4.80 19.49 8.88
CA LEU A 284 -4.59 18.04 8.86
C LEU A 284 -3.22 17.64 9.42
N LEU A 285 -2.32 18.58 9.69
CA LEU A 285 -0.96 18.26 10.11
C LEU A 285 -0.83 18.11 11.64
N ASN A 286 -0.02 17.14 12.04
CA ASN A 286 0.46 16.97 13.40
C ASN A 286 1.98 16.80 13.38
N PHE A 287 2.68 17.56 14.22
CA PHE A 287 4.15 17.60 14.28
C PHE A 287 4.70 16.88 15.51
N ASP A 288 3.92 16.00 16.15
CA ASP A 288 4.40 15.24 17.30
C ASP A 288 5.58 14.35 16.92
N ILE A 289 6.68 14.50 17.64
CA ILE A 289 7.91 13.73 17.46
C ILE A 289 7.99 12.58 18.46
N SER A 290 8.66 11.49 18.09
CA SER A 290 8.86 10.33 18.97
C SER A 290 10.25 9.71 18.77
N LYS A 291 10.64 8.80 19.67
CA LYS A 291 11.84 7.96 19.50
C LYS A 291 11.64 6.84 18.47
N THR A 292 10.56 6.87 17.69
CA THR A 292 10.34 5.94 16.57
C THR A 292 11.24 6.36 15.42
N ASP A 293 11.92 5.39 14.80
CA ASP A 293 12.76 5.63 13.63
C ASP A 293 11.89 6.00 12.42
N PRO A 294 12.01 7.24 11.88
CA PRO A 294 11.21 7.66 10.75
C PRO A 294 11.68 7.05 9.42
N SER A 295 12.89 6.47 9.35
CA SER A 295 13.38 5.79 8.15
C SER A 295 12.63 4.50 7.83
N LEU A 296 11.93 3.91 8.81
CA LEU A 296 11.09 2.72 8.63
C LEU A 296 9.82 2.98 7.81
N TYR A 297 9.53 4.25 7.50
CA TYR A 297 8.35 4.68 6.76
C TYR A 297 8.65 5.11 5.31
N GLU A 298 9.90 4.95 4.88
CA GLU A 298 10.37 5.13 3.51
C GLU A 298 10.42 3.80 2.77
#